data_AF-A0A2D4L584-F1
#
_entry.id   AF-A0A2D4L584-F1
#
_cell.length_a   1.000
_cell.length_b   1.000
_cell.length_c   1.000
_cell.angle_alpha   90.00
_cell.angle_beta   90.00
_cell.angle_gamma   90.00
#
_symmetry.space_group_name_H-M   'P 1'
#
loop_
_entity.id
_entity.type
_entity.pdbx_description
1 polymer ?
#
loop_
_entity_poly.entity_id
_entity_poly.type
_entity_poly.pdbx_seq_one_letter_code
_entity_poly.pdbx_strand_id
1 'polypeptide(L)'
;EKIEEYGKVAGLKINKDKIKILIKNILVKWKKELEEVLGIKVTNKVKYLGIYITPRCSTLKDNYLKLKRQIATDLIKWENLQLSLSTIKMNILPRILYLFQTIPIRIGKKF
;
A
#
# COMPACT_ATOMS: atom_id res chain seq x y z
N GLU A 1 -13.96 20.43 -2.49
CA GLU A 1 -15.00 21.01 -3.36
C GLU A 1 -15.05 20.34 -4.74
N LYS A 2 -14.07 20.49 -5.63
CA LYS A 2 -14.15 19.91 -7.00
C LYS A 2 -14.45 18.41 -7.09
N ILE A 3 -13.78 17.55 -6.31
CA ILE A 3 -14.03 16.09 -6.38
C ILE A 3 -15.43 15.74 -5.88
N GLU A 4 -15.94 16.45 -4.87
CA GLU A 4 -17.32 16.23 -4.38
C GLU A 4 -18.35 16.69 -5.41
N GLU A 5 -18.08 17.78 -6.13
CA GLU A 5 -18.91 18.27 -7.23
C GLU A 5 -18.97 17.28 -8.40
N TYR A 6 -17.81 16.79 -8.86
CA TYR A 6 -17.75 15.72 -9.87
C TYR A 6 -18.44 14.44 -9.39
N GLY A 7 -18.27 14.10 -8.11
CA GLY A 7 -18.98 12.98 -7.48
C GLY A 7 -20.49 13.14 -7.61
N LYS A 8 -21.03 14.32 -7.27
CA LYS A 8 -22.46 14.62 -7.40
C LYS A 8 -22.95 14.48 -8.84
N VAL A 9 -22.23 15.02 -9.82
CA VAL A 9 -22.57 14.87 -11.26
C VAL A 9 -22.60 13.40 -11.69
N ALA A 10 -21.67 12.60 -11.19
CA ALA A 10 -21.60 11.16 -11.47
C ALA A 10 -22.53 10.29 -10.59
N GLY A 11 -23.30 10.88 -9.67
CA GLY A 11 -24.12 10.13 -8.71
C GLY A 11 -23.33 9.37 -7.62
N LEU A 12 -22.07 9.75 -7.38
CA LEU A 12 -21.16 9.13 -6.42
C LEU A 12 -20.94 10.01 -5.18
N LYS A 13 -20.86 9.36 -4.01
CA LYS A 13 -20.56 10.02 -2.73
C LYS A 13 -19.19 9.59 -2.20
N ILE A 14 -18.40 10.56 -1.78
CA ILE A 14 -17.10 10.34 -1.16
C ILE A 14 -17.28 9.85 0.29
N ASN A 15 -16.58 8.77 0.64
CA ASN A 15 -16.51 8.28 2.02
C ASN A 15 -15.30 8.90 2.73
N LYS A 16 -15.53 9.90 3.59
CA LYS A 16 -14.46 10.62 4.29
C LYS A 16 -13.73 9.77 5.33
N ASP A 17 -14.40 8.78 5.94
CA ASP A 17 -13.79 7.88 6.94
C ASP A 17 -12.72 6.96 6.32
N LYS A 18 -12.91 6.58 5.06
CA LYS A 18 -11.96 5.73 4.32
C LYS A 18 -10.78 6.51 3.75
N ILE A 19 -10.94 7.82 3.53
CA ILE A 19 -9.89 8.64 2.94
C ILE A 19 -8.85 8.96 4.00
N LYS A 20 -7.60 8.89 3.58
CA LYS A 20 -6.45 9.23 4.41
C LYS A 20 -5.49 10.07 3.58
N ILE A 21 -4.93 11.10 4.20
CA ILE A 21 -3.94 11.96 3.56
C ILE A 21 -2.55 11.49 3.97
N LEU A 22 -1.70 11.21 2.99
CA LEU A 22 -0.31 10.85 3.19
C LEU A 22 0.57 12.06 2.87
N ILE A 23 1.28 12.57 3.87
CA ILE A 23 2.03 13.82 3.75
C ILE A 23 3.54 13.57 3.73
N LYS A 24 4.25 14.23 2.80
CA LYS A 24 5.72 14.16 2.64
C LYS A 24 6.34 15.53 2.92
N ASN A 25 7.33 15.58 3.83
CA ASN A 25 8.13 16.78 4.13
C ASN A 25 7.32 18.03 4.54
N ILE A 26 6.28 17.86 5.36
CA ILE A 26 5.50 18.99 5.91
C ILE A 26 5.71 19.07 7.43
N LEU A 27 5.76 20.31 7.93
CA LEU A 27 5.80 20.68 9.33
C LEU A 27 4.56 20.18 10.10
N VAL A 28 4.74 19.89 11.40
CA VAL A 28 3.67 19.33 12.24
C VAL A 28 2.46 20.28 12.37
N LYS A 29 2.69 21.60 12.38
CA LYS A 29 1.62 22.62 12.45
C LYS A 29 0.62 22.49 11.31
N TRP A 30 1.12 22.42 10.08
CA TRP A 30 0.32 22.29 8.87
C TRP A 30 -0.43 20.96 8.79
N LYS A 31 0.05 19.90 9.45
CA LYS A 31 -0.69 18.64 9.52
C LYS A 31 -2.03 18.81 10.26
N LYS A 32 -2.02 19.52 11.39
CA LYS A 32 -3.22 19.76 12.20
C LYS A 32 -4.20 20.66 11.47
N GLU A 33 -3.71 21.76 10.90
CA GLU A 33 -4.53 22.67 10.09
C GLU A 33 -5.19 21.93 8.91
N LEU A 34 -4.47 21.02 8.24
CA LEU A 34 -5.04 20.20 7.16
C LEU A 34 -6.11 19.21 7.65
N GLU A 35 -5.92 18.58 8.80
CA GLU A 35 -6.94 17.70 9.38
C GLU A 35 -8.21 18.48 9.76
N GLU A 36 -8.07 19.67 10.33
CA GLU A 36 -9.19 20.54 10.73
C GLU A 36 -9.96 21.08 9.52
N VAL A 37 -9.26 21.58 8.49
CA VAL A 37 -9.90 22.17 7.30
C VAL A 37 -10.61 21.12 6.47
N LEU A 38 -10.02 19.93 6.29
CA LEU A 38 -10.56 18.91 5.40
C LEU A 38 -11.47 17.92 6.11
N GLY A 39 -11.38 17.80 7.44
CA GLY A 39 -12.05 16.76 8.21
C GLY A 39 -11.59 15.34 7.83
N ILE A 40 -10.39 15.21 7.27
CA ILE A 40 -9.81 13.94 6.79
C ILE A 40 -8.56 13.64 7.59
N LYS A 41 -8.43 12.38 8.02
CA LYS A 41 -7.28 11.93 8.81
C LYS A 41 -5.98 11.97 8.01
N VAL A 42 -5.00 12.70 8.54
CA VAL A 42 -3.62 12.67 8.09
C VAL A 42 -2.93 11.48 8.75
N THR A 43 -2.27 10.66 7.96
CA THR A 43 -1.56 9.49 8.45
C THR A 43 -0.16 9.42 7.89
N ASN A 44 0.73 8.79 8.64
CA ASN A 44 2.08 8.50 8.17
C ASN A 44 2.14 7.19 7.36
N LYS A 45 1.09 6.36 7.36
CA LYS A 45 1.03 5.05 6.67
C LYS A 45 -0.37 4.79 6.12
N VAL A 46 -0.49 4.54 4.82
CA VAL A 46 -1.75 4.21 4.14
C VAL A 46 -1.67 2.83 3.50
N LYS A 47 -2.79 2.11 3.42
CA LYS A 47 -2.88 0.84 2.69
C LYS A 47 -3.53 1.11 1.34
N TYR A 48 -2.87 0.73 0.26
CA TYR A 48 -3.36 0.85 -1.11
C TYR A 48 -3.11 -0.46 -1.85
N LEU A 49 -4.15 -1.04 -2.45
CA LEU A 49 -4.10 -2.32 -3.17
C LEU A 49 -3.33 -3.43 -2.42
N GLY A 50 -3.58 -3.55 -1.11
CA GLY A 50 -2.96 -4.56 -0.25
C GLY A 50 -1.58 -4.19 0.32
N ILE A 51 -0.94 -3.14 -0.18
CA ILE A 51 0.43 -2.71 0.16
C ILE A 51 0.37 -1.52 1.12
N TYR A 52 1.28 -1.49 2.10
CA TYR A 52 1.45 -0.31 2.94
C TYR A 52 2.45 0.68 2.34
N ILE A 53 1.99 1.91 2.16
CA ILE A 53 2.77 3.02 1.61
C ILE A 53 3.03 4.04 2.72
N THR A 54 4.28 4.47 2.83
CA THR A 54 4.69 5.58 3.72
C THR A 54 5.39 6.67 2.90
N PRO A 55 5.46 7.92 3.41
CA PRO A 55 6.17 9.01 2.72
C PRO A 55 7.68 8.72 2.57
N ARG A 56 8.23 7.91 3.47
CA ARG A 56 9.59 7.37 3.40
C ARG A 56 9.55 5.98 2.76
N CYS A 57 10.63 5.56 2.09
CA CYS A 57 10.76 4.22 1.52
C CYS A 57 10.93 3.09 2.57
N SER A 58 10.64 3.37 3.86
CA SER A 58 10.83 2.43 4.96
C SER A 58 9.87 1.25 4.92
N THR A 59 8.67 1.38 4.34
CA THR A 59 7.72 0.26 4.24
C THR A 59 8.04 -0.78 3.18
N LEU A 60 9.08 -0.58 2.35
CA LEU A 60 9.54 -1.60 1.42
C LEU A 60 9.76 -2.93 2.18
N LYS A 61 10.55 -2.89 3.25
CA LYS A 61 10.89 -4.08 4.05
C LYS A 61 9.67 -4.73 4.69
N ASP A 62 8.77 -3.95 5.29
CA ASP A 62 7.57 -4.46 5.96
C ASP A 62 6.68 -5.28 5.02
N ASN A 63 6.47 -4.80 3.79
CA ASN A 63 5.61 -5.48 2.82
C ASN A 63 6.22 -6.80 2.35
N TYR A 64 7.53 -6.82 2.08
CA TYR A 64 8.23 -8.06 1.73
C TYR A 64 8.28 -9.06 2.88
N LEU A 65 8.52 -8.62 4.11
CA LEU A 65 8.51 -9.50 5.29
C LEU A 65 7.13 -10.13 5.50
N LYS A 66 6.06 -9.36 5.32
CA LYS A 66 4.69 -9.88 5.38
C LYS A 66 4.44 -10.93 4.29
N LEU A 67 4.82 -10.66 3.05
CA LEU A 67 4.67 -11.61 1.95
C LEU A 67 5.46 -12.90 2.20
N LYS A 68 6.71 -12.79 2.69
CA LYS A 68 7.55 -13.94 3.02
C LYS A 68 6.89 -14.83 4.08
N ARG A 69 6.31 -14.25 5.13
CA ARG A 69 5.58 -15.00 6.16
C ARG A 69 4.35 -15.71 5.58
N GLN A 70 3.58 -15.03 4.72
CA GLN A 70 2.43 -15.65 4.06
C GLN A 70 2.85 -16.82 3.18
N ILE A 71 3.90 -16.65 2.37
CA ILE A 71 4.44 -17.74 1.54
C ILE A 71 4.88 -18.92 2.41
N ALA A 72 5.58 -18.68 3.52
CA ALA A 72 5.98 -19.76 4.43
C ALA A 72 4.77 -20.51 5.01
N THR A 73 3.73 -19.79 5.44
CA THR A 73 2.47 -20.41 5.91
C THR A 73 1.77 -21.20 4.81
N ASP A 74 1.73 -20.67 3.59
CA ASP A 74 1.11 -21.34 2.44
C ASP A 74 1.86 -22.62 2.09
N LEU A 75 3.20 -22.60 2.10
CA LEU A 75 4.04 -23.79 1.87
C LEU A 75 3.81 -24.89 2.91
N ILE A 76 3.71 -24.54 4.20
CA ILE A 76 3.40 -25.51 5.27
C ILE A 76 2.02 -26.14 5.03
N LYS A 77 1.03 -25.35 4.61
CA LYS A 77 -0.31 -25.88 4.30
C LYS A 77 -0.32 -26.79 3.07
N TRP A 78 0.54 -26.51 2.11
CA TRP A 78 0.66 -27.26 0.86
C TRP A 78 1.55 -28.49 0.97
N GLU A 79 2.26 -28.67 2.07
CA GLU A 79 3.09 -29.84 2.33
C GLU A 79 2.29 -31.15 2.19
N ASN A 80 1.03 -31.14 2.62
CA ASN A 80 0.14 -32.30 2.54
C ASN A 80 -0.59 -32.42 1.18
N LEU A 81 -0.37 -31.49 0.25
CA LEU A 81 -0.99 -31.49 -1.08
C LEU A 81 0.01 -32.02 -2.11
N GLN A 82 -0.45 -32.85 -3.04
CA GLN A 82 0.36 -33.31 -4.17
C GLN A 82 0.46 -32.21 -5.25
N LEU A 83 1.19 -31.14 -4.95
CA LEU A 83 1.42 -30.02 -5.88
C LEU A 83 2.72 -30.21 -6.66
N SER A 84 2.67 -29.87 -7.95
CA SER A 84 3.89 -29.79 -8.77
C SER A 84 4.70 -28.53 -8.48
N LEU A 85 6.00 -28.57 -8.72
CA LEU A 85 6.90 -27.41 -8.56
C LEU A 85 6.49 -26.23 -9.47
N SER A 86 5.96 -26.51 -10.66
CA SER A 86 5.49 -25.46 -11.58
C SER A 86 4.26 -24.74 -11.01
N THR A 87 3.33 -25.46 -10.38
CA THR A 87 2.17 -24.87 -9.69
C THR A 87 2.60 -23.95 -8.55
N ILE A 88 3.54 -24.39 -7.71
CA ILE A 88 4.07 -23.59 -6.60
C ILE A 88 4.74 -22.32 -7.14
N LYS A 89 5.58 -22.47 -8.17
CA LYS A 89 6.25 -21.33 -8.82
C LYS A 89 5.25 -20.34 -9.41
N MET A 90 4.21 -20.81 -10.10
CA MET A 90 3.17 -19.97 -10.71
C MET A 90 2.33 -19.22 -9.68
N ASN A 91 2.17 -19.74 -8.46
CA ASN A 91 1.48 -19.02 -7.40
C ASN A 91 2.37 -17.96 -6.73
N ILE A 92 3.62 -18.32 -6.40
CA ILE A 92 4.52 -17.47 -5.62
C ILE A 92 5.11 -16.34 -6.46
N LEU A 93 5.54 -16.63 -7.70
CA LEU A 93 6.26 -15.68 -8.55
C LEU A 93 5.45 -14.39 -8.83
N PRO A 94 4.16 -14.45 -9.24
CA PRO A 94 3.36 -13.24 -9.45
C PRO A 94 3.23 -12.37 -8.20
N ARG A 95 3.15 -12.98 -7.01
CA ARG A 95 3.04 -12.23 -5.74
C ARG A 95 4.30 -11.44 -5.43
N ILE A 96 5.47 -12.01 -5.71
CA ILE A 96 6.76 -11.33 -5.55
C ILE A 96 6.90 -10.22 -6.61
N LEU A 97 6.59 -10.54 -7.87
CA LEU A 97 6.66 -9.57 -8.98
C LEU A 97 5.76 -8.36 -8.76
N TYR A 98 4.55 -8.57 -8.23
CA TYR A 98 3.63 -7.50 -7.90
C TYR A 98 4.27 -6.48 -6.93
N LEU A 99 4.90 -6.94 -5.84
CA LEU A 99 5.59 -6.03 -4.90
C LEU A 99 6.81 -5.36 -5.55
N PHE A 100 7.53 -6.08 -6.41
CA PHE A 100 8.70 -5.55 -7.11
C PHE A 100 8.34 -4.41 -8.06
N GLN A 101 7.25 -4.54 -8.80
CA GLN A 101 6.81 -3.54 -9.78
C GLN A 101 6.11 -2.34 -9.12
N THR A 102 5.37 -2.56 -8.02
CA THR A 102 4.54 -1.52 -7.40
C THR A 102 5.25 -0.68 -6.35
N ILE A 103 6.27 -1.21 -5.66
CA ILE A 103 6.94 -0.44 -4.61
C ILE A 103 8.12 0.34 -5.23
N PRO A 104 8.10 1.68 -5.18
CA PRO A 104 9.17 2.49 -5.75
C PRO A 104 10.47 2.26 -4.98
N ILE A 105 11.50 1.78 -5.69
CA ILE A 105 12.86 1.61 -5.17
C ILE A 105 13.62 2.91 -5.45
N ARG A 106 14.23 3.51 -4.41
CA ARG A 106 15.21 4.57 -4.63
C ARG A 106 16.47 3.94 -5.19
N ILE A 107 16.68 4.08 -6.49
CA ILE A 107 17.99 3.83 -7.11
C ILE A 107 18.88 4.99 -6.64
N GLY A 108 19.96 4.70 -5.93
CA GLY A 108 20.92 5.73 -5.53
C GLY A 108 21.42 6.44 -6.80
N LYS A 109 21.58 7.78 -6.73
CA LYS A 109 22.28 8.49 -7.81
C LYS A 109 23.71 7.95 -7.85
N LYS A 110 24.05 7.19 -8.88
CA LYS A 110 25.45 7.08 -9.30
C LYS A 110 25.73 8.40 -10.02
N PHE A 111 26.51 9.25 -9.36
CA PHE A 111 27.00 10.51 -9.92
C PHE A 111 27.81 10.24 -11.18
#